data_AF-A0A7Y0KN39-F1
#
_entry.id   AF-A0A7Y0KN39-F1
#
_cell.length_a   1.000
_cell.length_b   1.000
_cell.length_c   1.000
_cell.angle_alpha   90.00
_cell.angle_beta   90.00
_cell.angle_gamma   90.00
#
_symmetry.space_group_name_H-M   'P 1'
#
loop_
_entity.id
_entity.type
_entity.pdbx_description
1 polymer ?
#
loop_
_entity_poly.entity_id
_entity_poly.type
_entity_poly.pdbx_seq_one_letter_code
_entity_poly.pdbx_strand_id
1 'polypeptide(L)'
;MTTPRRLLLAVAVAVLVAAGLVWRLGLGTDGALGAADNADGARLFCTAWLAPDATDGHASGHGIVVTRFRTGGPACRIPAPVTSAGVVLGAVVAATTGPAEPAPFDLEALAAAYAGLFGLGAGIAAWAAGARARPGLVVLAVVAPPVLPLLVVPWWSRFLVSTYDEPAGLLGAAWIAGGLLAVAVTRPADRAARTAALALLAAGAVVAATAKPAFVPLGLTAAAACLLVAVGATRWRRRVPGLVAGVVAVALAASPVLAGIRYQDTLYEVPNTHDLVFTAILPESGPAALPALGLPPEAWQRSGEHYYLDLGRNVPGWTEVPGPRTTAIRAAARAYVAAHPLLLARMVHRGLIATLRPQVPYLVPTTAGARTVSGSLPVPDVPEGAQHMGVTFAYFDRLPGRWVPPTIVAAALLAAAAATVLPRRGRGRTARGLARVSGVLAVAAVGTVVLAVLGDGYVELAKHVWLASYLLVVTATVLLLAAGTALARRRPHSPLSDTAAASAPEGSSTSRPGPRPGTSVGQPGPVPFT
;
A
#
# COMPACT_ATOMS: atom_id res chain seq x y z
N MET A 1 -27.45 -13.67 -2.08
CA MET A 1 -27.87 -12.27 -2.31
C MET A 1 -28.19 -12.10 -3.78
N THR A 2 -29.31 -11.47 -4.08
CA THR A 2 -29.64 -11.00 -5.43
C THR A 2 -28.67 -9.89 -5.84
N THR A 3 -28.47 -9.69 -7.15
CA THR A 3 -27.60 -8.64 -7.71
C THR A 3 -27.91 -7.23 -7.16
N PRO A 4 -29.18 -6.81 -7.00
CA PRO A 4 -29.52 -5.49 -6.45
C PRO A 4 -29.02 -5.29 -5.02
N ARG A 5 -29.16 -6.30 -4.15
CA ARG A 5 -28.67 -6.20 -2.75
C ARG A 5 -27.16 -6.08 -2.68
N ARG A 6 -26.42 -6.72 -3.61
CA ARG A 6 -24.95 -6.60 -3.68
C ARG A 6 -24.53 -5.21 -4.13
N LEU A 7 -25.24 -4.63 -5.10
CA LEU A 7 -25.00 -3.27 -5.57
C LEU A 7 -25.28 -2.26 -4.45
N LEU A 8 -26.41 -2.36 -3.76
CA LEU A 8 -26.75 -1.48 -2.64
C LEU A 8 -25.69 -1.54 -1.53
N LEU A 9 -25.21 -2.74 -1.17
CA LEU A 9 -24.12 -2.89 -0.20
C LEU A 9 -22.82 -2.24 -0.69
N ALA A 10 -22.49 -2.40 -1.98
CA ALA A 10 -21.31 -1.79 -2.58
C ALA A 10 -21.37 -0.26 -2.55
N VAL A 11 -22.52 0.31 -2.91
CA VAL A 11 -22.76 1.76 -2.86
C VAL A 11 -22.70 2.26 -1.41
N ALA A 12 -23.34 1.57 -0.47
CA ALA A 12 -23.29 1.92 0.94
C ALA A 12 -21.85 1.91 1.47
N VAL A 13 -21.06 0.88 1.17
CA VAL A 13 -19.63 0.83 1.53
C VAL A 13 -18.87 1.99 0.89
N ALA A 14 -19.08 2.27 -0.38
CA ALA A 14 -18.39 3.37 -1.07
C ALA A 14 -18.67 4.73 -0.42
N VAL A 15 -19.93 5.02 -0.13
CA VAL A 15 -20.36 6.25 0.53
C VAL A 15 -19.80 6.34 1.94
N LEU A 16 -19.87 5.26 2.73
CA LEU A 16 -19.37 5.25 4.11
C LEU A 16 -17.85 5.46 4.18
N VAL A 17 -17.09 4.85 3.26
CA VAL A 17 -15.63 5.05 3.19
C VAL A 17 -15.29 6.47 2.77
N ALA A 18 -15.94 7.00 1.73
CA ALA A 18 -15.71 8.37 1.27
C ALA A 18 -16.09 9.39 2.37
N ALA A 19 -17.28 9.27 2.96
CA ALA A 19 -17.74 10.13 4.05
C ALA A 19 -16.84 10.01 5.28
N GLY A 20 -16.38 8.81 5.63
CA GLY A 20 -15.46 8.58 6.72
C GLY A 20 -14.12 9.29 6.51
N LEU A 21 -13.58 9.30 5.29
CA LEU A 21 -12.36 10.04 4.94
C LEU A 21 -12.59 11.55 4.92
N VAL A 22 -13.68 12.03 4.33
CA VAL A 22 -14.09 13.44 4.33
C VAL A 22 -14.15 13.97 5.78
N TRP A 23 -14.86 13.24 6.65
CA TRP A 23 -14.95 13.56 8.07
C TRP A 23 -13.60 13.49 8.78
N ARG A 24 -12.81 12.43 8.52
CA ARG A 24 -11.49 12.24 9.12
C ARG A 24 -10.53 13.38 8.81
N LEU A 25 -10.64 13.93 7.61
CA LEU A 25 -9.84 15.03 7.10
C LEU A 25 -10.43 16.39 7.43
N GLY A 26 -11.64 16.49 7.97
CA GLY A 26 -12.29 17.78 8.24
C GLY A 26 -12.52 18.61 6.98
N LEU A 27 -12.74 17.99 5.80
CA LEU A 27 -13.00 18.75 4.57
C LEU A 27 -14.32 19.52 4.69
N GLY A 28 -14.35 20.75 4.18
CA GLY A 28 -15.46 21.69 4.31
C GLY A 28 -15.56 22.37 5.69
N THR A 29 -14.51 22.26 6.52
CA THR A 29 -14.38 22.98 7.79
C THR A 29 -13.18 23.91 7.75
N ASP A 30 -13.09 24.88 8.66
CA ASP A 30 -11.92 25.79 8.75
C ASP A 30 -10.61 25.09 9.22
N GLY A 31 -10.59 23.76 9.35
CA GLY A 31 -9.50 22.97 9.95
C GLY A 31 -9.18 21.67 9.22
N ALA A 32 -9.24 21.64 7.88
CA ALA A 32 -8.92 20.44 7.11
C ALA A 32 -7.51 19.90 7.42
N LEU A 33 -7.36 18.61 7.74
CA LEU A 33 -6.10 18.00 8.18
C LEU A 33 -5.24 17.56 6.98
N GLY A 34 -4.10 18.23 6.78
CA GLY A 34 -3.21 18.01 5.65
C GLY A 34 -1.75 17.78 6.02
N ALA A 35 -0.95 17.54 4.99
CA ALA A 35 0.50 17.41 5.09
C ALA A 35 1.17 18.66 4.50
N ALA A 36 2.00 19.34 5.28
CA ALA A 36 2.77 20.50 4.82
C ALA A 36 3.69 20.14 3.65
N ASP A 37 4.02 21.09 2.78
CA ASP A 37 4.96 20.86 1.69
C ASP A 37 6.41 21.08 2.18
N ASN A 38 7.31 20.19 1.79
CA ASN A 38 8.76 20.27 2.02
C ASN A 38 9.54 20.64 0.75
N ALA A 39 8.84 21.28 -0.20
CA ALA A 39 9.28 21.66 -1.54
C ALA A 39 9.22 20.54 -2.60
N ASP A 40 8.87 19.31 -2.23
CA ASP A 40 8.60 18.26 -3.23
C ASP A 40 7.26 18.48 -3.95
N GLY A 41 6.31 19.20 -3.36
CA GLY A 41 4.98 19.41 -3.92
C GLY A 41 4.96 20.24 -5.19
N ALA A 42 5.96 21.11 -5.38
CA ALA A 42 6.12 21.89 -6.61
C ALA A 42 6.24 21.01 -7.86
N ARG A 43 6.69 19.75 -7.72
CA ARG A 43 6.78 18.78 -8.83
C ARG A 43 5.42 18.31 -9.34
N LEU A 44 4.36 18.45 -8.53
CA LEU A 44 3.00 18.06 -8.87
C LEU A 44 2.17 19.27 -9.29
N PHE A 45 2.06 20.29 -8.44
CA PHE A 45 1.10 21.38 -8.72
C PHE A 45 1.49 22.24 -9.93
N CYS A 46 2.78 22.29 -10.31
CA CYS A 46 3.22 22.96 -11.53
C CYS A 46 2.70 22.29 -12.81
N THR A 47 2.37 20.98 -12.78
CA THR A 47 1.84 20.28 -13.97
C THR A 47 0.42 20.71 -14.30
N ALA A 48 -0.27 21.30 -13.32
CA ALA A 48 -1.61 21.84 -13.46
C ALA A 48 -1.61 23.38 -13.46
N TRP A 49 -0.46 24.01 -13.67
CA TRP A 49 -0.32 25.48 -13.72
C TRP A 49 -0.91 26.17 -12.49
N LEU A 50 -0.69 25.58 -11.31
CA LEU A 50 -1.15 26.14 -10.05
C LEU A 50 -0.04 26.95 -9.38
N ALA A 51 -0.39 28.12 -8.88
CA ALA A 51 0.44 28.91 -7.98
C ALA A 51 -0.14 28.87 -6.55
N PRO A 52 0.67 28.64 -5.51
CA PRO A 52 0.20 28.72 -4.12
C PRO A 52 -0.34 30.11 -3.81
N ASP A 53 -1.51 30.19 -3.17
CA ASP A 53 -2.08 31.45 -2.68
C ASP A 53 -1.53 31.77 -1.28
N ALA A 54 -0.21 31.90 -1.19
CA ALA A 54 0.56 32.27 -0.01
C ALA A 54 1.23 33.63 -0.25
N THR A 55 1.49 34.41 0.81
CA THR A 55 2.04 35.77 0.68
C THR A 55 3.44 35.83 0.09
N ASP A 56 4.23 34.76 0.26
CA ASP A 56 5.55 34.59 -0.33
C ASP A 56 5.52 33.81 -1.65
N GLY A 57 4.33 33.39 -2.11
CA GLY A 57 4.15 32.58 -3.31
C GLY A 57 4.61 31.13 -3.19
N HIS A 58 4.97 30.65 -2.00
CA HIS A 58 5.48 29.30 -1.76
C HIS A 58 4.50 28.43 -0.99
N ALA A 59 4.39 27.15 -1.37
CA ALA A 59 3.61 26.16 -0.61
C ALA A 59 4.44 25.54 0.54
N SER A 60 5.76 25.57 0.43
CA SER A 60 6.70 24.89 1.32
C SER A 60 7.23 25.78 2.43
N GLY A 61 7.66 25.17 3.54
CA GLY A 61 8.41 25.87 4.60
C GLY A 61 7.53 26.50 5.69
N HIS A 62 6.22 26.53 5.51
CA HIS A 62 5.28 27.17 6.45
C HIS A 62 4.98 26.38 7.73
N GLY A 63 5.41 25.11 7.79
CA GLY A 63 5.00 24.23 8.89
C GLY A 63 3.49 24.02 8.97
N ILE A 64 2.74 24.32 7.92
CA ILE A 64 1.31 24.04 7.76
C ILE A 64 1.07 23.68 6.30
N VAL A 65 -0.05 23.02 6.01
CA VAL A 65 -0.45 22.81 4.61
C VAL A 65 -0.98 24.12 4.02
N VAL A 66 -0.52 24.46 2.83
CA VAL A 66 -1.14 25.49 1.99
C VAL A 66 -2.22 24.80 1.16
N THR A 67 -3.49 25.08 1.45
CA THR A 67 -4.61 24.45 0.72
C THR A 67 -5.08 25.25 -0.49
N ARG A 68 -4.80 26.55 -0.53
CA ARG A 68 -5.31 27.44 -1.58
C ARG A 68 -4.29 27.69 -2.67
N PHE A 69 -4.75 27.63 -3.90
CA PHE A 69 -4.00 27.85 -5.11
C PHE A 69 -4.80 28.71 -6.09
N ARG A 70 -4.12 29.21 -7.11
CA ARG A 70 -4.72 29.89 -8.25
C ARG A 70 -4.22 29.27 -9.55
N THR A 71 -5.09 29.18 -10.56
CA THR A 71 -4.68 28.78 -11.91
C THR A 71 -3.86 29.88 -12.59
N GLY A 72 -3.18 29.55 -13.69
CA GLY A 72 -2.28 30.48 -14.39
C GLY A 72 -0.92 30.66 -13.71
N GLY A 73 -0.56 29.76 -12.79
CA GLY A 73 0.76 29.70 -12.18
C GLY A 73 1.85 29.30 -13.20
N PRO A 74 3.14 29.41 -12.82
CA PRO A 74 4.24 29.11 -13.73
C PRO A 74 4.29 27.62 -14.09
N ALA A 75 4.79 27.34 -15.29
CA ALA A 75 5.14 25.97 -15.69
C ALA A 75 6.22 25.39 -14.77
N CYS A 76 6.29 24.05 -14.73
CA CYS A 76 7.40 23.36 -14.09
C CYS A 76 8.74 23.82 -14.67
N ARG A 77 9.71 24.15 -13.81
CA ARG A 77 11.07 24.56 -14.23
C ARG A 77 11.72 23.53 -15.17
N ILE A 78 11.48 22.25 -14.89
CA ILE A 78 11.83 21.12 -15.75
C ILE A 78 10.51 20.41 -16.07
N PRO A 79 10.26 20.02 -17.34
CA PRO A 79 9.06 19.27 -17.69
C PRO A 79 8.90 18.03 -16.79
N ALA A 80 7.87 18.05 -15.94
CA ALA A 80 7.59 16.95 -15.03
C ALA A 80 6.88 15.80 -15.79
N PRO A 81 7.13 14.54 -15.41
CA PRO A 81 6.49 13.39 -16.02
C PRO A 81 5.00 13.34 -15.64
N VAL A 82 4.20 12.68 -16.47
CA VAL A 82 2.80 12.40 -16.14
C VAL A 82 2.77 11.35 -15.03
N THR A 83 2.37 11.75 -13.82
CA THR A 83 2.12 10.85 -12.69
C THR A 83 0.62 10.57 -12.53
N SER A 84 0.26 9.48 -11.85
CA SER A 84 -1.15 9.21 -11.53
C SER A 84 -1.76 10.31 -10.65
N ALA A 85 -0.97 10.91 -9.75
CA ALA A 85 -1.41 12.05 -8.96
C ALA A 85 -1.61 13.30 -9.84
N GLY A 86 -0.71 13.55 -10.81
CA GLY A 86 -0.86 14.65 -11.78
C GLY A 86 -2.11 14.51 -12.64
N VAL A 87 -2.46 13.29 -13.06
CA VAL A 87 -3.71 13.02 -13.79
C VAL A 87 -4.94 13.33 -12.94
N VAL A 88 -4.96 12.90 -11.69
CA VAL A 88 -6.08 13.21 -10.77
C VAL A 88 -6.16 14.71 -10.51
N LEU A 89 -5.04 15.36 -10.23
CA LEU A 89 -4.98 16.81 -10.01
C LEU A 89 -5.50 17.58 -11.22
N GLY A 90 -4.98 17.30 -12.42
CA GLY A 90 -5.42 17.98 -13.64
C GLY A 90 -6.91 17.80 -13.92
N ALA A 91 -7.44 16.59 -13.70
CA ALA A 91 -8.87 16.32 -13.85
C ALA A 91 -9.73 17.09 -12.83
N VAL A 92 -9.29 17.19 -11.58
CA VAL A 92 -10.01 17.92 -10.53
C VAL A 92 -9.95 19.42 -10.81
N VAL A 93 -8.79 19.98 -11.14
CA VAL A 93 -8.65 21.39 -11.55
C VAL A 93 -9.63 21.70 -12.68
N ALA A 94 -9.58 20.94 -13.78
CA ALA A 94 -10.46 21.14 -14.93
C ALA A 94 -11.97 21.03 -14.59
N ALA A 95 -12.34 20.20 -13.59
CA ALA A 95 -13.72 20.03 -13.17
C ALA A 95 -14.22 21.12 -12.19
N THR A 96 -13.31 21.74 -11.43
CA THR A 96 -13.68 22.68 -10.36
C THR A 96 -13.36 24.13 -10.66
N THR A 97 -12.49 24.41 -11.62
CA THR A 97 -12.16 25.77 -12.04
C THR A 97 -12.91 26.12 -13.31
N GLY A 98 -13.60 27.28 -13.31
CA GLY A 98 -14.24 27.80 -14.51
C GLY A 98 -13.23 28.29 -15.56
N PRO A 99 -13.70 28.83 -16.70
CA PRO A 99 -12.84 29.29 -17.79
C PRO A 99 -12.09 30.59 -17.49
N ALA A 100 -12.33 31.22 -16.33
CA ALA A 100 -11.67 32.45 -15.93
C ALA A 100 -10.24 32.15 -15.44
N GLU A 101 -9.25 32.90 -15.91
CA GLU A 101 -7.87 32.84 -15.42
C GLU A 101 -7.46 34.20 -14.84
N PRO A 102 -6.91 34.27 -13.61
CA PRO A 102 -6.72 33.18 -12.65
C PRO A 102 -8.02 32.81 -11.89
N ALA A 103 -8.32 31.51 -11.77
CA ALA A 103 -9.39 30.97 -10.95
C ALA A 103 -8.86 30.39 -9.63
N PRO A 104 -9.59 30.52 -8.51
CA PRO A 104 -9.22 29.89 -7.25
C PRO A 104 -9.35 28.37 -7.33
N PHE A 105 -8.44 27.66 -6.66
CA PHE A 105 -8.45 26.22 -6.49
C PHE A 105 -8.13 25.85 -5.04
N ASP A 106 -8.78 24.81 -4.51
CA ASP A 106 -8.56 24.34 -3.15
C ASP A 106 -8.17 22.84 -3.15
N LEU A 107 -7.11 22.49 -2.43
CA LEU A 107 -6.67 21.10 -2.24
C LEU A 107 -7.73 20.23 -1.57
N GLU A 108 -8.70 20.80 -0.86
CA GLU A 108 -9.83 20.05 -0.33
C GLU A 108 -10.66 19.38 -1.44
N ALA A 109 -10.76 20.00 -2.62
CA ALA A 109 -11.42 19.39 -3.77
C ALA A 109 -10.65 18.16 -4.27
N LEU A 110 -9.32 18.23 -4.28
CA LEU A 110 -8.46 17.09 -4.61
C LEU A 110 -8.59 15.96 -3.58
N ALA A 111 -8.60 16.32 -2.29
CA ALA A 111 -8.78 15.36 -1.21
C ALA A 111 -10.16 14.68 -1.27
N ALA A 112 -11.22 15.42 -1.61
CA ALA A 112 -12.55 14.87 -1.81
C ALA A 112 -12.60 13.89 -3.01
N ALA A 113 -11.89 14.21 -4.10
CA ALA A 113 -11.75 13.29 -5.24
C ALA A 113 -11.04 12.00 -4.83
N TYR A 114 -9.94 12.08 -4.08
CA TYR A 114 -9.27 10.89 -3.54
C TYR A 114 -10.19 10.10 -2.61
N ALA A 115 -10.92 10.75 -1.69
CA ALA A 115 -11.88 10.08 -0.82
C ALA A 115 -12.96 9.33 -1.61
N GLY A 116 -13.47 9.93 -2.69
CA GLY A 116 -14.38 9.29 -3.64
C GLY A 116 -13.75 8.06 -4.32
N LEU A 117 -12.50 8.14 -4.76
CA LEU A 117 -11.77 7.02 -5.38
C LEU A 117 -11.48 5.88 -4.40
N PHE A 118 -11.17 6.18 -3.13
CA PHE A 118 -11.09 5.17 -2.07
C PHE A 118 -12.43 4.49 -1.84
N GLY A 119 -13.51 5.28 -1.78
CA GLY A 119 -14.89 4.79 -1.69
C GLY A 119 -15.23 3.85 -2.84
N LEU A 120 -14.97 4.26 -4.09
CA LEU A 120 -15.21 3.45 -5.28
C LEU A 120 -14.46 2.11 -5.22
N GLY A 121 -13.17 2.13 -4.90
CA GLY A 121 -12.37 0.91 -4.76
C GLY A 121 -12.90 -0.03 -3.67
N ALA A 122 -13.27 0.51 -2.51
CA ALA A 122 -13.88 -0.24 -1.42
C ALA A 122 -15.24 -0.84 -1.82
N GLY A 123 -16.08 -0.07 -2.53
CA GLY A 123 -17.36 -0.53 -3.07
C GLY A 123 -17.20 -1.68 -4.07
N ILE A 124 -16.25 -1.58 -5.01
CA ILE A 124 -15.94 -2.65 -5.97
C ILE A 124 -15.47 -3.92 -5.23
N ALA A 125 -14.59 -3.78 -4.23
CA ALA A 125 -14.12 -4.90 -3.42
C ALA A 125 -15.27 -5.55 -2.62
N ALA A 126 -16.15 -4.74 -2.04
CA ALA A 126 -17.35 -5.19 -1.33
C ALA A 126 -18.33 -5.93 -2.26
N TRP A 127 -18.57 -5.39 -3.46
CA TRP A 127 -19.40 -6.03 -4.47
C TRP A 127 -18.88 -7.43 -4.84
N ALA A 128 -17.57 -7.53 -5.09
CA ALA A 128 -16.91 -8.79 -5.42
C ALA A 128 -17.00 -9.80 -4.26
N ALA A 129 -16.81 -9.33 -3.01
CA ALA A 129 -16.92 -10.14 -1.80
C ALA A 129 -18.35 -10.60 -1.48
N GLY A 130 -19.37 -9.80 -1.86
CA GLY A 130 -20.80 -10.07 -1.68
C GLY A 130 -21.33 -11.30 -2.43
N ALA A 131 -20.49 -11.97 -3.22
CA ALA A 131 -20.78 -13.24 -3.89
C ALA A 131 -21.14 -14.39 -2.92
N ARG A 132 -20.77 -14.29 -1.63
CA ARG A 132 -20.83 -15.38 -0.65
C ARG A 132 -22.13 -15.43 0.17
N ALA A 133 -22.33 -16.57 0.85
CA ALA A 133 -23.50 -16.83 1.70
C ALA A 133 -23.58 -15.96 2.95
N ARG A 134 -22.43 -15.52 3.51
CA ARG A 134 -22.34 -14.59 4.66
C ARG A 134 -21.65 -13.29 4.23
N PRO A 135 -22.36 -12.40 3.53
CA PRO A 135 -21.76 -11.26 2.84
C PRO A 135 -21.15 -10.23 3.80
N GLY A 136 -21.83 -9.89 4.91
CA GLY A 136 -21.39 -8.80 5.82
C GLY A 136 -19.97 -9.01 6.39
N LEU A 137 -19.73 -10.14 7.07
CA LEU A 137 -18.41 -10.44 7.65
C LEU A 137 -17.30 -10.58 6.59
N VAL A 138 -17.63 -11.13 5.41
CA VAL A 138 -16.65 -11.30 4.33
C VAL A 138 -16.31 -9.96 3.69
N VAL A 139 -17.29 -9.08 3.50
CA VAL A 139 -17.08 -7.71 3.02
C VAL A 139 -16.23 -6.94 4.01
N LEU A 140 -16.54 -7.02 5.31
CA LEU A 140 -15.72 -6.38 6.34
C LEU A 140 -14.26 -6.87 6.32
N ALA A 141 -14.05 -8.19 6.20
CA ALA A 141 -12.70 -8.77 6.11
C ALA A 141 -11.92 -8.38 4.83
N VAL A 142 -12.60 -7.88 3.80
CA VAL A 142 -11.99 -7.42 2.55
C VAL A 142 -11.75 -5.90 2.57
N VAL A 143 -12.68 -5.13 3.12
CA VAL A 143 -12.66 -3.66 3.09
C VAL A 143 -11.90 -3.07 4.28
N ALA A 144 -12.04 -3.65 5.48
CA ALA A 144 -11.45 -3.09 6.68
C ALA A 144 -9.92 -3.03 6.64
N PRO A 145 -9.18 -4.07 6.21
CA PRO A 145 -7.72 -4.01 6.23
C PRO A 145 -7.11 -2.83 5.45
N PRO A 146 -7.51 -2.54 4.19
CA PRO A 146 -6.97 -1.39 3.47
C PRO A 146 -7.52 -0.03 3.95
N VAL A 147 -8.73 0.04 4.49
CA VAL A 147 -9.38 1.33 4.79
C VAL A 147 -9.19 1.77 6.25
N LEU A 148 -9.28 0.84 7.20
CA LEU A 148 -9.28 1.15 8.63
C LEU A 148 -8.01 1.93 9.08
N PRO A 149 -6.79 1.62 8.61
CA PRO A 149 -5.61 2.41 8.97
C PRO A 149 -5.76 3.89 8.60
N LEU A 150 -6.42 4.20 7.48
CA LEU A 150 -6.64 5.58 7.03
C LEU A 150 -7.65 6.32 7.90
N LEU A 151 -8.65 5.62 8.43
CA LEU A 151 -9.67 6.22 9.28
C LEU A 151 -9.20 6.42 10.73
N VAL A 152 -8.37 5.50 11.23
CA VAL A 152 -7.96 5.48 12.65
C VAL A 152 -6.67 6.27 12.87
N VAL A 153 -5.75 6.25 11.91
CA VAL A 153 -4.39 6.78 12.08
C VAL A 153 -4.17 7.97 11.13
N PRO A 154 -3.96 9.20 11.65
CA PRO A 154 -3.90 10.43 10.83
C PRO A 154 -2.74 10.46 9.83
N TRP A 155 -1.66 9.74 10.13
CA TRP A 155 -0.39 9.83 9.41
C TRP A 155 -0.49 9.49 7.93
N TRP A 156 -1.43 8.61 7.56
CA TRP A 156 -1.64 8.24 6.17
C TRP A 156 -2.71 9.10 5.50
N SER A 157 -3.83 9.36 6.18
CA SER A 157 -4.93 10.10 5.56
C SER A 157 -4.58 11.56 5.30
N ARG A 158 -3.80 12.23 6.17
CA ARG A 158 -3.48 13.65 5.99
C ARG A 158 -2.77 13.96 4.67
N PHE A 159 -2.08 13.00 4.07
CA PHE A 159 -1.47 13.19 2.75
C PHE A 159 -2.51 13.42 1.66
N LEU A 160 -3.77 13.00 1.84
CA LEU A 160 -4.83 13.27 0.85
C LEU A 160 -5.09 14.78 0.68
N VAL A 161 -4.81 15.60 1.70
CA VAL A 161 -4.75 17.06 1.61
C VAL A 161 -3.27 17.47 1.54
N SER A 162 -2.65 17.30 0.37
CA SER A 162 -1.26 17.71 0.14
C SER A 162 -0.98 17.90 -1.34
N THR A 163 0.18 18.48 -1.63
CA THR A 163 0.74 18.64 -2.98
C THR A 163 1.64 17.49 -3.40
N TYR A 164 1.64 16.38 -2.66
CA TYR A 164 2.49 15.22 -2.91
C TYR A 164 1.88 14.22 -3.91
N ASP A 165 2.72 13.39 -4.53
CA ASP A 165 2.27 12.28 -5.39
C ASP A 165 1.82 11.04 -4.57
N GLU A 166 2.25 10.98 -3.31
CA GLU A 166 2.01 9.94 -2.31
C GLU A 166 0.53 9.48 -2.19
N PRO A 167 -0.49 10.36 -2.26
CA PRO A 167 -1.90 9.98 -2.22
C PRO A 167 -2.30 8.98 -3.29
N ALA A 168 -1.82 9.14 -4.53
CA ALA A 168 -2.09 8.20 -5.60
C ALA A 168 -1.43 6.84 -5.33
N GLY A 169 -0.21 6.84 -4.80
CA GLY A 169 0.47 5.61 -4.35
C GLY A 169 -0.33 4.85 -3.29
N LEU A 170 -0.85 5.58 -2.30
CA LEU A 170 -1.68 5.03 -1.22
C LEU A 170 -3.03 4.50 -1.74
N LEU A 171 -3.67 5.21 -2.67
CA LEU A 171 -4.89 4.75 -3.35
C LEU A 171 -4.62 3.43 -4.10
N GLY A 172 -3.54 3.37 -4.88
CA GLY A 172 -3.11 2.17 -5.58
C GLY A 172 -2.86 1.00 -4.62
N ALA A 173 -2.19 1.24 -3.49
CA ALA A 173 -1.96 0.22 -2.46
C ALA A 173 -3.27 -0.33 -1.87
N ALA A 174 -4.23 0.54 -1.57
CA ALA A 174 -5.54 0.13 -1.05
C ALA A 174 -6.33 -0.69 -2.08
N TRP A 175 -6.30 -0.30 -3.36
CA TRP A 175 -6.93 -1.06 -4.45
C TRP A 175 -6.26 -2.42 -4.65
N ILE A 176 -4.93 -2.50 -4.62
CA ILE A 176 -4.18 -3.76 -4.68
C ILE A 176 -4.61 -4.68 -3.52
N ALA A 177 -4.60 -4.18 -2.29
CA ALA A 177 -4.99 -4.96 -1.11
C ALA A 177 -6.45 -5.43 -1.20
N GLY A 178 -7.38 -4.54 -1.55
CA GLY A 178 -8.80 -4.87 -1.75
C GLY A 178 -9.01 -5.93 -2.85
N GLY A 179 -8.32 -5.79 -3.98
CA GLY A 179 -8.36 -6.74 -5.10
C GLY A 179 -7.81 -8.12 -4.71
N LEU A 180 -6.66 -8.16 -4.03
CA LEU A 180 -6.06 -9.39 -3.50
C LEU A 180 -6.97 -10.09 -2.49
N LEU A 181 -7.58 -9.34 -1.57
CA LEU A 181 -8.51 -9.87 -0.58
C LEU A 181 -9.79 -10.40 -1.24
N ALA A 182 -10.37 -9.66 -2.20
CA ALA A 182 -11.50 -10.11 -3.01
C ALA A 182 -11.16 -11.41 -3.78
N VAL A 183 -9.96 -11.51 -4.36
CA VAL A 183 -9.41 -12.73 -4.97
C VAL A 183 -9.28 -13.86 -3.94
N ALA A 184 -8.84 -13.60 -2.72
CA ALA A 184 -8.71 -14.62 -1.68
C ALA A 184 -10.07 -15.20 -1.25
N VAL A 185 -11.12 -14.38 -1.24
CA VAL A 185 -12.46 -14.78 -0.78
C VAL A 185 -13.40 -15.22 -1.91
N THR A 186 -13.06 -15.11 -3.19
CA THR A 186 -13.89 -15.57 -4.32
C THR A 186 -13.38 -16.90 -4.91
N ARG A 187 -14.16 -17.53 -5.80
CA ARG A 187 -13.77 -18.73 -6.56
C ARG A 187 -13.57 -18.35 -8.04
N PRO A 188 -12.77 -19.10 -8.83
CA PRO A 188 -12.66 -18.87 -10.27
C PRO A 188 -14.01 -18.92 -10.99
N ALA A 189 -14.96 -19.71 -10.51
CA ALA A 189 -16.32 -19.76 -11.07
C ALA A 189 -17.10 -18.45 -10.91
N ASP A 190 -16.75 -17.60 -9.93
CA ASP A 190 -17.40 -16.30 -9.68
C ASP A 190 -16.86 -15.25 -10.67
N ARG A 191 -17.08 -15.46 -11.99
CA ARG A 191 -16.39 -14.73 -13.07
C ARG A 191 -16.45 -13.22 -12.88
N ALA A 192 -17.65 -12.66 -12.72
CA ALA A 192 -17.82 -11.21 -12.63
C ALA A 192 -17.11 -10.61 -11.40
N ALA A 193 -17.22 -11.26 -10.23
CA ALA A 193 -16.52 -10.84 -9.01
C ALA A 193 -15.00 -10.94 -9.14
N ARG A 194 -14.50 -12.00 -9.79
CA ARG A 194 -13.07 -12.19 -10.06
C ARG A 194 -12.52 -11.17 -11.06
N THR A 195 -13.28 -10.84 -12.10
CA THR A 195 -12.92 -9.80 -13.06
C THR A 195 -12.86 -8.43 -12.39
N ALA A 196 -13.85 -8.08 -11.56
CA ALA A 196 -13.83 -6.82 -10.81
C ALA A 196 -12.62 -6.74 -9.86
N ALA A 197 -12.32 -7.82 -9.14
CA ALA A 197 -11.14 -7.89 -8.26
C ALA A 197 -9.81 -7.80 -9.04
N LEU A 198 -9.75 -8.40 -10.22
CA LEU A 198 -8.59 -8.33 -11.12
C LEU A 198 -8.41 -6.93 -11.71
N ALA A 199 -9.51 -6.27 -12.10
CA ALA A 199 -9.49 -4.89 -12.57
C ALA A 199 -8.99 -3.95 -11.48
N LEU A 200 -9.47 -4.11 -10.24
CA LEU A 200 -9.00 -3.34 -9.10
C LEU A 200 -7.50 -3.56 -8.83
N LEU A 201 -7.03 -4.81 -8.92
CA LEU A 201 -5.62 -5.15 -8.76
C LEU A 201 -4.73 -4.55 -9.86
N ALA A 202 -5.16 -4.64 -11.12
CA ALA A 202 -4.42 -4.11 -12.27
C ALA A 202 -4.41 -2.58 -12.29
N ALA A 203 -5.55 -1.94 -12.04
CA ALA A 203 -5.65 -0.49 -11.91
C ALA A 203 -4.79 0.01 -10.74
N GLY A 204 -4.87 -0.65 -9.58
CA GLY A 204 -4.04 -0.33 -8.42
C GLY A 204 -2.54 -0.48 -8.72
N ALA A 205 -2.15 -1.50 -9.51
CA ALA A 205 -0.76 -1.68 -9.94
C ALA A 205 -0.24 -0.50 -10.78
N VAL A 206 -1.04 -0.05 -11.76
CA VAL A 206 -0.71 1.13 -12.58
C VAL A 206 -0.64 2.37 -11.71
N VAL A 207 -1.70 2.67 -10.98
CA VAL A 207 -1.82 3.88 -10.14
C VAL A 207 -0.67 3.97 -9.13
N ALA A 208 -0.31 2.87 -8.47
CA ALA A 208 0.80 2.84 -7.52
C ALA A 208 2.16 3.04 -8.20
N ALA A 209 2.45 2.29 -9.27
CA ALA A 209 3.74 2.36 -9.96
C ALA A 209 3.99 3.74 -10.58
N THR A 210 2.96 4.36 -11.16
CA THR A 210 3.09 5.67 -11.82
C THR A 210 2.96 6.86 -10.87
N ALA A 211 2.69 6.63 -9.58
CA ALA A 211 2.64 7.72 -8.60
C ALA A 211 4.06 8.21 -8.29
N LYS A 212 4.96 7.29 -7.96
CA LYS A 212 6.34 7.61 -7.60
C LYS A 212 7.24 6.42 -7.92
N PRO A 213 8.47 6.61 -8.44
CA PRO A 213 9.39 5.50 -8.73
C PRO A 213 9.62 4.57 -7.53
N ALA A 214 9.63 5.11 -6.31
CA ALA A 214 9.74 4.34 -5.06
C ALA A 214 8.63 3.28 -4.87
N PHE A 215 7.50 3.40 -5.56
CA PHE A 215 6.35 2.49 -5.45
C PHE A 215 6.26 1.46 -6.59
N VAL A 216 7.22 1.45 -7.51
CA VAL A 216 7.34 0.43 -8.56
C VAL A 216 7.33 -1.01 -8.00
N PRO A 217 8.02 -1.35 -6.89
CA PRO A 217 7.99 -2.69 -6.32
C PRO A 217 6.57 -3.17 -5.96
N LEU A 218 5.72 -2.27 -5.47
CA LEU A 218 4.31 -2.56 -5.18
C LEU A 218 3.53 -2.87 -6.47
N GLY A 219 3.69 -2.04 -7.50
CA GLY A 219 3.03 -2.25 -8.80
C GLY A 219 3.46 -3.54 -9.49
N LEU A 220 4.76 -3.86 -9.50
CA LEU A 220 5.29 -5.11 -10.05
C LEU A 220 4.78 -6.34 -9.30
N THR A 221 4.72 -6.26 -7.97
CA THR A 221 4.20 -7.34 -7.13
C THR A 221 2.70 -7.60 -7.42
N ALA A 222 1.92 -6.53 -7.61
CA ALA A 222 0.51 -6.63 -7.99
C ALA A 222 0.32 -7.18 -9.42
N ALA A 223 1.12 -6.73 -10.39
CA ALA A 223 1.11 -7.26 -11.75
C ALA A 223 1.48 -8.75 -11.79
N ALA A 224 2.47 -9.18 -11.02
CA ALA A 224 2.81 -10.60 -10.86
C ALA A 224 1.67 -11.39 -10.21
N ALA A 225 0.98 -10.81 -9.22
CA ALA A 225 -0.20 -11.43 -8.62
C ALA A 225 -1.35 -11.59 -9.63
N CYS A 226 -1.57 -10.63 -10.55
CA CYS A 226 -2.54 -10.76 -11.64
C CYS A 226 -2.31 -12.03 -12.48
N LEU A 227 -1.06 -12.36 -12.80
CA LEU A 227 -0.70 -13.55 -13.58
C LEU A 227 -1.16 -14.86 -12.91
N LEU A 228 -1.32 -14.85 -11.59
CA LEU A 228 -1.73 -16.00 -10.78
C LEU A 228 -3.26 -16.08 -10.58
N VAL A 229 -4.00 -15.03 -10.95
CA VAL A 229 -5.46 -15.00 -10.81
C VAL A 229 -6.12 -15.83 -11.92
N ALA A 230 -6.97 -16.78 -11.50
CA ALA A 230 -7.80 -17.56 -12.42
C ALA A 230 -9.26 -17.08 -12.43
N VAL A 231 -9.83 -16.91 -13.63
CA VAL A 231 -11.21 -16.49 -13.88
C VAL A 231 -11.88 -17.50 -14.83
N GLY A 232 -12.99 -18.10 -14.41
CA GLY A 232 -13.73 -19.10 -15.16
C GLY A 232 -13.41 -20.56 -14.78
N ALA A 233 -14.11 -21.49 -15.46
CA ALA A 233 -14.05 -22.93 -15.18
C ALA A 233 -13.09 -23.69 -16.11
N THR A 234 -12.94 -23.23 -17.36
CA THR A 234 -12.15 -23.90 -18.40
C THR A 234 -10.65 -23.87 -18.08
N ARG A 235 -10.03 -25.06 -17.95
CA ARG A 235 -8.68 -25.23 -17.36
C ARG A 235 -7.59 -24.42 -18.06
N TRP A 236 -7.66 -24.28 -19.39
CA TRP A 236 -6.65 -23.58 -20.20
C TRP A 236 -6.94 -22.08 -20.34
N ARG A 237 -8.19 -21.67 -20.60
CA ARG A 237 -8.56 -20.23 -20.75
C ARG A 237 -8.58 -19.46 -19.42
N ARG A 238 -8.72 -20.12 -18.27
CA ARG A 238 -8.94 -19.43 -16.99
C ARG A 238 -7.81 -18.49 -16.55
N ARG A 239 -6.60 -18.61 -17.10
CA ARG A 239 -5.45 -17.75 -16.76
C ARG A 239 -5.28 -16.56 -17.71
N VAL A 240 -5.93 -16.58 -18.87
CA VAL A 240 -5.79 -15.53 -19.89
C VAL A 240 -6.16 -14.15 -19.35
N PRO A 241 -7.28 -13.96 -18.60
CA PRO A 241 -7.61 -12.63 -18.08
C PRO A 241 -6.52 -12.10 -17.13
N GLY A 242 -6.00 -12.96 -16.25
CA GLY A 242 -4.92 -12.60 -15.33
C GLY A 242 -3.63 -12.21 -16.04
N LEU A 243 -3.26 -12.97 -17.07
CA LEU A 243 -2.10 -12.68 -17.92
C LEU A 243 -2.25 -11.35 -18.66
N VAL A 244 -3.39 -11.14 -19.32
CA VAL A 244 -3.68 -9.89 -20.04
C VAL A 244 -3.66 -8.70 -19.09
N ALA A 245 -4.33 -8.80 -17.94
CA ALA A 245 -4.36 -7.71 -16.96
C ALA A 245 -2.98 -7.36 -16.41
N GLY A 246 -2.14 -8.37 -16.13
CA GLY A 246 -0.76 -8.16 -15.67
C GLY A 246 0.11 -7.49 -16.73
N VAL A 247 0.07 -7.99 -17.98
CA VAL A 247 0.84 -7.43 -19.10
C VAL A 247 0.39 -6.01 -19.42
N VAL A 248 -0.92 -5.75 -19.49
CA VAL A 248 -1.47 -4.41 -19.74
C VAL A 248 -1.08 -3.45 -18.62
N ALA A 249 -1.14 -3.86 -17.35
CA ALA A 249 -0.72 -3.01 -16.24
C ALA A 249 0.76 -2.60 -16.35
N VAL A 250 1.65 -3.54 -16.68
CA VAL A 250 3.08 -3.25 -16.90
C VAL A 250 3.26 -2.32 -18.10
N ALA A 251 2.58 -2.60 -19.22
CA ALA A 251 2.70 -1.78 -20.43
C ALA A 251 2.23 -0.33 -20.20
N LEU A 252 1.11 -0.14 -19.50
CA LEU A 252 0.58 1.19 -19.16
C LEU A 252 1.48 1.94 -18.17
N ALA A 253 2.12 1.23 -17.23
CA ALA A 253 2.99 1.85 -16.24
C ALA A 253 4.42 2.13 -16.75
N ALA A 254 4.91 1.37 -17.73
CA ALA A 254 6.31 1.40 -18.14
C ALA A 254 6.81 2.80 -18.56
N SER A 255 6.09 3.47 -19.46
CA SER A 255 6.51 4.79 -19.96
C SER A 255 6.48 5.87 -18.86
N PRO A 256 5.38 6.05 -18.09
CA PRO A 256 5.37 7.00 -16.97
C PRO A 256 6.44 6.72 -15.91
N VAL A 257 6.67 5.44 -15.58
CA VAL A 257 7.71 5.05 -14.61
C VAL A 257 9.10 5.42 -15.11
N LEU A 258 9.43 5.10 -16.37
CA LEU A 258 10.72 5.43 -16.95
C LEU A 258 10.93 6.95 -17.03
N ALA A 259 9.89 7.71 -17.37
CA ALA A 259 9.92 9.17 -17.34
C ALA A 259 10.15 9.70 -15.91
N GLY A 260 9.48 9.12 -14.92
CA GLY A 260 9.67 9.38 -13.49
C GLY A 260 11.12 9.15 -13.04
N ILE A 261 11.72 8.03 -13.43
CA ILE A 261 13.11 7.70 -13.10
C ILE A 261 14.06 8.73 -13.72
N ARG A 262 13.91 9.04 -15.02
CA ARG A 262 14.76 10.03 -15.70
C ARG A 262 14.66 11.42 -15.07
N TYR A 263 13.44 11.83 -14.72
CA TYR A 263 13.19 13.10 -14.04
C TYR A 263 13.88 13.15 -12.67
N GLN A 264 13.79 12.08 -11.87
CA GLN A 264 14.50 11.97 -10.60
C GLN A 264 16.01 11.97 -10.80
N ASP A 265 16.54 11.24 -11.77
CA ASP A 265 17.98 11.24 -12.08
C ASP A 265 18.46 12.64 -12.44
N THR A 266 17.68 13.41 -13.21
CA THR A 266 18.07 14.77 -13.64
C THR A 266 18.18 15.73 -12.45
N LEU A 267 17.31 15.60 -11.46
CA LEU A 267 17.24 16.54 -10.33
C LEU A 267 18.02 16.07 -9.10
N TYR A 268 18.10 14.76 -8.88
CA TYR A 268 18.55 14.16 -7.62
C TYR A 268 19.72 13.19 -7.78
N GLU A 269 20.33 13.08 -8.96
CA GLU A 269 21.47 12.19 -9.17
C GLU A 269 22.58 12.40 -8.13
N VAL A 270 22.98 13.66 -7.93
CA VAL A 270 24.03 14.04 -6.99
C VAL A 270 23.62 13.80 -5.53
N PRO A 271 22.53 14.40 -5.01
CA PRO A 271 22.14 14.20 -3.61
C PRO A 271 21.88 12.73 -3.28
N ASN A 272 21.15 12.00 -4.12
CA ASN A 272 20.82 10.59 -3.84
C ASN A 272 22.06 9.69 -3.84
N THR A 273 23.04 9.96 -4.70
CA THR A 273 24.28 9.19 -4.72
C THR A 273 25.14 9.50 -3.50
N HIS A 274 25.22 10.78 -3.12
CA HIS A 274 25.87 11.19 -1.87
C HIS A 274 25.25 10.45 -0.69
N ASP A 275 23.93 10.53 -0.57
CA ASP A 275 23.22 10.03 0.60
C ASP A 275 23.27 8.51 0.67
N LEU A 276 23.15 7.79 -0.46
CA LEU A 276 23.39 6.35 -0.51
C LEU A 276 24.77 5.97 0.03
N VAL A 277 25.83 6.67 -0.39
CA VAL A 277 27.20 6.35 -0.02
C VAL A 277 27.51 6.76 1.41
N PHE A 278 27.28 8.01 1.75
CA PHE A 278 27.74 8.63 2.99
C PHE A 278 26.78 8.41 4.15
N THR A 279 25.48 8.24 3.91
CA THR A 279 24.54 8.00 5.01
C THR A 279 24.22 6.53 5.23
N ALA A 280 24.35 5.67 4.21
CA ALA A 280 24.04 4.25 4.33
C ALA A 280 25.25 3.32 4.18
N ILE A 281 25.95 3.32 3.04
CA ILE A 281 26.99 2.31 2.76
C ILE A 281 28.20 2.46 3.68
N LEU A 282 28.80 3.65 3.74
CA LEU A 282 29.98 3.91 4.57
C LEU A 282 29.68 3.65 6.05
N PRO A 283 28.61 4.22 6.66
CA PRO A 283 28.37 3.99 8.08
C PRO A 283 28.11 2.52 8.46
N GLU A 284 27.59 1.72 7.54
CA GLU A 284 27.30 0.29 7.77
C GLU A 284 28.47 -0.65 7.44
N SER A 285 29.41 -0.21 6.61
CA SER A 285 30.49 -1.05 6.07
C SER A 285 31.88 -0.66 6.57
N GLY A 286 32.01 0.53 7.16
CA GLY A 286 33.31 1.09 7.50
C GLY A 286 34.11 1.55 6.28
N PRO A 287 35.40 1.89 6.47
CA PRO A 287 36.27 2.37 5.39
C PRO A 287 36.58 1.31 4.30
N ALA A 288 36.23 0.04 4.53
CA ALA A 288 36.46 -1.05 3.58
C ALA A 288 35.73 -0.87 2.23
N ALA A 289 34.66 -0.06 2.19
CA ALA A 289 33.93 0.22 0.96
C ALA A 289 34.63 1.26 0.06
N LEU A 290 35.54 2.08 0.59
CA LEU A 290 36.14 3.20 -0.14
C LEU A 290 36.85 2.78 -1.44
N PRO A 291 37.69 1.73 -1.47
CA PRO A 291 38.36 1.32 -2.71
C PRO A 291 37.39 0.89 -3.79
N ALA A 292 36.32 0.16 -3.41
CA ALA A 292 35.30 -0.31 -4.35
C ALA A 292 34.46 0.85 -4.92
N LEU A 293 34.29 1.92 -4.13
CA LEU A 293 33.59 3.14 -4.54
C LEU A 293 34.50 4.12 -5.33
N GLY A 294 35.81 3.84 -5.39
CA GLY A 294 36.79 4.74 -6.00
C GLY A 294 36.95 6.05 -5.23
N LEU A 295 36.75 6.01 -3.91
CA LEU A 295 36.86 7.17 -3.01
C LEU A 295 38.20 7.16 -2.27
N PRO A 296 38.77 8.35 -1.99
CA PRO A 296 40.00 8.46 -1.23
C PRO A 296 39.76 8.13 0.26
N PRO A 297 40.80 7.69 1.02
CA PRO A 297 40.66 7.35 2.44
C PRO A 297 40.04 8.47 3.30
N GLU A 298 40.35 9.72 2.99
CA GLU A 298 39.89 10.92 3.71
C GLU A 298 38.37 11.10 3.64
N ALA A 299 37.71 10.57 2.60
CA ALA A 299 36.26 10.63 2.47
C ALA A 299 35.54 9.92 3.65
N TRP A 300 36.18 8.95 4.30
CA TRP A 300 35.64 8.30 5.50
C TRP A 300 35.27 9.29 6.61
N GLN A 301 36.00 10.39 6.74
CA GLN A 301 35.77 11.38 7.80
C GLN A 301 34.39 12.05 7.70
N ARG A 302 33.78 12.00 6.52
CA ARG A 302 32.43 12.53 6.26
C ARG A 302 31.34 11.45 6.31
N SER A 303 31.68 10.22 6.67
CA SER A 303 30.71 9.14 6.84
C SER A 303 29.66 9.55 7.88
N GLY A 304 28.40 9.48 7.47
CA GLY A 304 27.24 9.88 8.25
C GLY A 304 26.78 11.31 8.00
N GLU A 305 27.44 12.10 7.15
CA GLU A 305 26.96 13.42 6.73
C GLU A 305 26.00 13.28 5.53
N HIS A 306 24.88 14.01 5.52
CA HIS A 306 23.96 14.06 4.38
C HIS A 306 24.27 15.22 3.44
N TYR A 307 23.82 15.13 2.19
CA TYR A 307 24.16 16.08 1.13
C TYR A 307 23.80 17.52 1.51
N TYR A 308 22.60 17.73 2.05
CA TYR A 308 22.10 19.06 2.40
C TYR A 308 22.85 19.77 3.56
N LEU A 309 23.80 19.12 4.24
CA LEU A 309 24.60 19.75 5.30
C LEU A 309 25.50 20.87 4.77
N ASP A 310 26.04 20.72 3.57
CA ASP A 310 26.87 21.74 2.88
C ASP A 310 26.88 21.54 1.36
N LEU A 311 25.80 20.98 0.81
CA LEU A 311 25.70 20.52 -0.58
C LEU A 311 26.82 19.54 -0.96
N GLY A 312 27.28 18.73 0.01
CA GLY A 312 28.42 17.81 -0.13
C GLY A 312 29.77 18.49 -0.38
N ARG A 313 29.87 19.83 -0.41
CA ARG A 313 31.09 20.58 -0.79
C ARG A 313 32.30 20.29 0.10
N ASN A 314 32.03 19.81 1.30
CA ASN A 314 33.01 19.58 2.35
C ASN A 314 33.62 18.15 2.31
N VAL A 315 33.18 17.29 1.39
CA VAL A 315 33.72 15.94 1.18
C VAL A 315 34.98 16.01 0.31
N PRO A 316 36.15 15.55 0.79
CA PRO A 316 37.38 15.55 0.00
C PRO A 316 37.23 14.78 -1.32
N GLY A 317 37.64 15.39 -2.43
CA GLY A 317 37.47 14.84 -3.77
C GLY A 317 36.04 14.89 -4.31
N TRP A 318 35.06 15.50 -3.62
CA TRP A 318 33.64 15.48 -4.04
C TRP A 318 33.37 16.24 -5.35
N THR A 319 34.00 17.39 -5.54
CA THR A 319 33.92 18.15 -6.80
C THR A 319 34.67 17.45 -7.95
N GLU A 320 35.66 16.62 -7.65
CA GLU A 320 36.54 15.95 -8.61
C GLU A 320 36.07 14.51 -8.97
N VAL A 321 35.33 13.85 -8.06
CA VAL A 321 34.99 12.43 -8.14
C VAL A 321 33.47 12.27 -8.38
N PRO A 322 32.56 12.66 -7.48
CA PRO A 322 31.11 12.54 -7.66
C PRO A 322 30.42 13.64 -8.46
N GLY A 323 31.01 14.80 -8.73
CA GLY A 323 30.43 15.75 -9.69
C GLY A 323 30.34 15.17 -11.11
N PRO A 324 31.47 14.77 -11.73
CA PRO A 324 31.48 14.19 -13.09
C PRO A 324 31.20 12.68 -13.15
N ARG A 325 31.35 11.93 -12.04
CA ARG A 325 31.27 10.44 -12.04
C ARG A 325 30.12 9.89 -11.19
N THR A 326 29.10 10.69 -10.91
CA THR A 326 28.00 10.31 -10.01
C THR A 326 27.34 8.98 -10.40
N THR A 327 27.04 8.79 -11.69
CA THR A 327 26.50 7.52 -12.22
C THR A 327 27.41 6.33 -11.93
N ALA A 328 28.73 6.48 -12.13
CA ALA A 328 29.70 5.40 -11.91
C ALA A 328 29.81 5.02 -10.42
N ILE A 329 29.83 6.01 -9.52
CA ILE A 329 29.84 5.78 -8.08
C ILE A 329 28.55 5.11 -7.62
N ARG A 330 27.39 5.55 -8.12
CA ARG A 330 26.11 4.91 -7.81
C ARG A 330 26.06 3.46 -8.27
N ALA A 331 26.60 3.17 -9.45
CA ALA A 331 26.72 1.80 -9.95
C ALA A 331 27.66 0.96 -9.06
N ALA A 332 28.82 1.50 -8.69
CA ALA A 332 29.77 0.85 -7.79
C ALA A 332 29.17 0.60 -6.40
N ALA A 333 28.43 1.56 -5.85
CA ALA A 333 27.69 1.44 -4.60
C ALA A 333 26.68 0.29 -4.64
N ARG A 334 25.87 0.20 -5.69
CA ARG A 334 24.90 -0.89 -5.88
C ARG A 334 25.60 -2.24 -6.06
N ALA A 335 26.69 -2.30 -6.81
CA ALA A 335 27.50 -3.50 -6.98
C ALA A 335 28.13 -3.95 -5.66
N TYR A 336 28.64 -3.02 -4.85
CA TYR A 336 29.19 -3.28 -3.53
C TYR A 336 28.12 -3.87 -2.60
N VAL A 337 26.93 -3.27 -2.54
CA VAL A 337 25.83 -3.82 -1.73
C VAL A 337 25.41 -5.22 -2.21
N ALA A 338 25.36 -5.46 -3.52
CA ALA A 338 25.04 -6.77 -4.08
C ALA A 338 26.07 -7.85 -3.70
N ALA A 339 27.35 -7.49 -3.61
CA ALA A 339 28.43 -8.37 -3.17
C ALA A 339 28.43 -8.62 -1.63
N HIS A 340 27.72 -7.79 -0.86
CA HIS A 340 27.68 -7.85 0.61
C HIS A 340 26.24 -8.01 1.12
N PRO A 341 25.62 -9.21 1.04
CA PRO A 341 24.21 -9.39 1.39
C PRO A 341 23.87 -9.06 2.85
N LEU A 342 24.82 -9.20 3.78
CA LEU A 342 24.63 -8.80 5.17
C LEU A 342 24.51 -7.27 5.33
N LEU A 343 25.20 -6.49 4.49
CA LEU A 343 25.05 -5.04 4.44
C LEU A 343 23.63 -4.68 3.99
N LEU A 344 23.15 -5.28 2.89
CA LEU A 344 21.77 -5.07 2.44
C LEU A 344 20.76 -5.45 3.53
N ALA A 345 20.97 -6.57 4.22
CA ALA A 345 20.09 -6.99 5.31
C ALA A 345 20.04 -5.96 6.45
N ARG A 346 21.18 -5.36 6.85
CA ARG A 346 21.22 -4.26 7.83
C ARG A 346 20.49 -3.02 7.32
N MET A 347 20.71 -2.64 6.06
CA MET A 347 20.03 -1.51 5.43
C MET A 347 18.52 -1.68 5.40
N VAL A 348 18.05 -2.85 4.95
CA VAL A 348 16.63 -3.19 4.94
C VAL A 348 16.06 -3.24 6.36
N HIS A 349 16.82 -3.78 7.34
CA HIS A 349 16.40 -3.79 8.73
C HIS A 349 16.18 -2.38 9.28
N ARG A 350 17.11 -1.45 9.05
CA ARG A 350 16.96 -0.04 9.45
C ARG A 350 15.79 0.64 8.73
N GLY A 351 15.64 0.41 7.43
CA GLY A 351 14.47 0.91 6.70
C GLY A 351 13.14 0.36 7.20
N LEU A 352 13.09 -0.91 7.63
CA LEU A 352 11.93 -1.49 8.30
C LEU A 352 11.68 -0.85 9.66
N ILE A 353 12.71 -0.56 10.45
CA ILE A 353 12.54 0.16 11.74
C ILE A 353 11.96 1.56 11.51
N ALA A 354 12.43 2.28 10.49
CA ALA A 354 11.90 3.60 10.13
C ALA A 354 10.38 3.59 9.83
N THR A 355 9.81 2.45 9.42
CA THR A 355 8.34 2.33 9.24
C THR A 355 7.53 2.48 10.52
N LEU A 356 8.14 2.37 11.71
CA LEU A 356 7.49 2.66 13.00
C LEU A 356 7.18 4.15 13.18
N ARG A 357 7.80 5.00 12.37
CA ARG A 357 7.66 6.46 12.39
C ARG A 357 7.02 6.94 11.07
N PRO A 358 5.75 6.61 10.79
CA PRO A 358 5.06 7.19 9.63
C PRO A 358 4.82 8.71 9.78
N GLN A 359 5.10 9.26 10.97
CA GLN A 359 5.05 10.68 11.25
C GLN A 359 6.29 11.31 10.59
N VAL A 360 6.14 11.85 9.39
CA VAL A 360 7.18 12.71 8.80
C VAL A 360 7.25 13.97 9.68
N PRO A 361 8.29 14.16 10.51
CA PRO A 361 8.17 15.03 11.69
C PRO A 361 8.09 16.52 11.37
N TYR A 362 8.78 16.97 10.31
CA TYR A 362 8.70 18.35 9.83
C TYR A 362 7.35 18.68 9.17
N LEU A 363 6.49 17.68 8.96
CA LEU A 363 5.09 17.88 8.58
C LEU A 363 4.28 18.02 9.86
N VAL A 364 4.06 19.26 10.29
CA VAL A 364 3.32 19.63 11.51
C VAL A 364 1.94 18.95 11.54
N PRO A 365 1.41 18.56 12.71
CA PRO A 365 0.15 17.84 12.83
C PRO A 365 -1.12 18.66 12.53
N THR A 366 -1.01 19.97 12.33
CA THR A 366 -2.16 20.90 12.26
C THR A 366 -2.08 21.84 11.08
N THR A 367 -3.25 22.26 10.60
CA THR A 367 -3.45 23.15 9.44
C THR A 367 -4.03 24.50 9.83
N ALA A 368 -4.43 24.65 11.09
CA ALA A 368 -4.91 25.90 11.65
C ALA A 368 -3.72 26.68 12.24
N GLY A 369 -3.12 27.52 11.42
CA GLY A 369 -2.19 28.57 11.80
C GLY A 369 -2.49 29.83 10.99
N ALA A 370 -1.90 30.97 11.36
CA ALA A 370 -1.97 32.16 10.50
C ALA A 370 -1.52 31.77 9.09
N ARG A 371 -2.27 32.18 8.05
CA ARG A 371 -1.99 31.89 6.62
C ARG A 371 -0.62 32.39 6.15
N THR A 372 0.07 33.12 7.02
CA THR A 372 1.41 33.67 6.89
C THR A 372 2.20 33.30 8.12
N VAL A 373 3.22 32.47 7.97
CA VAL A 373 4.25 32.30 9.00
C VAL A 373 5.57 32.67 8.34
N SER A 374 6.14 33.83 8.69
CA SER A 374 7.56 34.07 8.40
C SER A 374 8.34 33.24 9.41
N GLY A 375 8.78 32.04 9.04
CA GLY A 375 9.43 31.19 10.02
C GLY A 375 10.04 29.95 9.43
N SER A 376 11.24 29.64 9.90
CA SER A 376 11.87 28.33 9.76
C SER A 376 10.90 27.23 10.20
N LEU A 377 10.85 26.13 9.44
CA LEU A 377 10.17 24.90 9.87
C LEU A 377 10.57 24.60 11.32
N PRO A 378 9.63 24.45 12.27
CA PRO A 378 9.97 23.89 13.57
C PRO A 378 10.51 22.49 13.31
N VAL A 379 11.83 22.33 13.40
CA VAL A 379 12.49 21.03 13.37
C VAL A 379 12.13 20.38 14.70
N PRO A 380 11.25 19.38 14.75
CA PRO A 380 10.97 18.74 16.02
C PRO A 380 12.26 18.06 16.51
N ASP A 381 12.36 17.74 17.79
CA ASP A 381 13.53 17.06 18.42
C ASP A 381 13.72 15.60 17.94
N VAL A 382 13.49 15.32 16.65
CA VAL A 382 13.64 14.01 16.03
C VAL A 382 14.77 14.08 15.01
N PRO A 383 15.78 13.20 15.13
CA PRO A 383 17.01 13.28 14.35
C PRO A 383 16.88 12.69 12.93
N GLU A 384 15.67 12.57 12.38
CA GLU A 384 15.45 12.07 11.02
C GLU A 384 15.90 13.08 9.94
N GLY A 385 16.06 14.35 10.32
CA GLY A 385 16.79 15.38 9.56
C GLY A 385 18.10 15.79 10.22
N ALA A 386 18.68 14.94 11.09
CA ALA A 386 19.95 15.26 11.72
C ALA A 386 21.07 15.30 10.68
N GLN A 387 21.90 16.32 10.81
CA GLN A 387 23.08 16.56 9.99
C GLN A 387 24.07 15.37 10.01
N HIS A 388 24.06 14.61 11.11
CA HIS A 388 24.90 13.43 11.31
C HIS A 388 24.07 12.18 11.63
N MET A 389 24.26 11.12 10.84
CA MET A 389 23.54 9.85 10.97
C MET A 389 23.78 9.10 12.28
N GLY A 390 24.87 9.40 13.00
CA GLY A 390 25.10 8.82 14.33
C GLY A 390 23.93 9.10 15.29
N VAL A 391 23.32 10.28 15.19
CA VAL A 391 22.14 10.64 15.99
C VAL A 391 20.91 9.86 15.53
N THR A 392 20.70 9.74 14.22
CA THR A 392 19.61 8.98 13.62
C THR A 392 19.68 7.49 13.98
N PHE A 393 20.88 6.90 14.00
CA PHE A 393 21.09 5.50 14.40
C PHE A 393 20.81 5.28 15.87
N ALA A 394 21.38 6.12 16.74
CA ALA A 394 21.11 6.04 18.18
C ALA A 394 19.61 6.19 18.48
N TYR A 395 18.89 6.97 17.68
CA TYR A 395 17.45 7.10 17.77
C TYR A 395 16.69 5.84 17.33
N PHE A 396 16.98 5.30 16.15
CA PHE A 396 16.36 4.04 15.68
C PHE A 396 16.64 2.88 16.63
N ASP A 397 17.84 2.81 17.19
CA ASP A 397 18.22 1.82 18.17
C ASP A 397 17.42 1.96 19.48
N ARG A 398 16.86 3.12 19.79
CA ARG A 398 16.05 3.35 21.00
C ARG A 398 14.54 3.25 20.77
N LEU A 399 14.08 3.07 19.53
CA LEU A 399 12.64 3.01 19.24
C LEU A 399 11.97 1.79 19.90
N PRO A 400 10.89 2.00 20.68
CA PRO A 400 10.12 0.90 21.23
C PRO A 400 9.46 0.10 20.09
N GLY A 401 9.51 -1.23 20.19
CA GLY A 401 8.91 -2.09 19.17
C GLY A 401 9.71 -2.22 17.87
N ARG A 402 11.01 -1.86 17.84
CA ARG A 402 11.90 -2.03 16.66
C ARG A 402 11.92 -3.43 16.04
N TRP A 403 11.52 -4.46 16.80
CA TRP A 403 11.37 -5.84 16.34
C TRP A 403 10.05 -6.12 15.60
N VAL A 404 9.04 -5.25 15.72
CA VAL A 404 7.68 -5.46 15.20
C VAL A 404 7.66 -5.51 13.65
N PRO A 405 8.21 -4.52 12.91
CA PRO A 405 8.19 -4.58 11.45
C PRO A 405 8.85 -5.83 10.85
N PRO A 406 10.09 -6.23 11.23
CA PRO A 406 10.69 -7.45 10.69
C PRO A 406 9.95 -8.72 11.13
N THR A 407 9.36 -8.74 12.34
CA THR A 407 8.54 -9.88 12.79
C THR A 407 7.27 -10.03 11.95
N ILE A 408 6.59 -8.93 11.62
CA ILE A 408 5.41 -8.96 10.73
C ILE A 408 5.79 -9.49 9.36
N VAL A 409 6.89 -9.01 8.78
CA VAL A 409 7.41 -9.49 7.48
C VAL A 409 7.70 -10.99 7.54
N ALA A 410 8.50 -11.43 8.51
CA ALA A 410 8.86 -12.84 8.67
C ALA A 410 7.61 -13.73 8.85
N ALA A 411 6.69 -13.35 9.73
CA ALA A 411 5.47 -14.10 9.99
C ALA A 411 4.56 -14.17 8.75
N ALA A 412 4.43 -13.08 7.99
CA ALA A 412 3.63 -13.03 6.78
C ALA A 412 4.23 -13.91 5.66
N LEU A 413 5.55 -13.85 5.46
CA LEU A 413 6.26 -14.67 4.48
C LEU A 413 6.19 -16.16 4.85
N LEU A 414 6.43 -16.51 6.11
CA LEU A 414 6.31 -17.89 6.60
C LEU A 414 4.88 -18.41 6.48
N ALA A 415 3.87 -17.60 6.81
CA ALA A 415 2.47 -17.97 6.65
C ALA A 415 2.10 -18.19 5.17
N ALA A 416 2.59 -17.35 4.26
CA ALA A 416 2.38 -17.48 2.81
C ALA A 416 3.07 -18.73 2.24
N ALA A 417 4.31 -19.01 2.64
CA ALA A 417 5.06 -20.20 2.28
C ALA A 417 4.33 -21.47 2.79
N ALA A 418 3.96 -21.48 4.07
CA ALA A 418 3.18 -22.56 4.69
C ALA A 418 1.82 -22.77 3.99
N ALA A 419 1.14 -21.70 3.57
CA ALA A 419 -0.12 -21.79 2.82
C ALA A 419 0.05 -22.30 1.38
N THR A 420 1.28 -22.34 0.87
CA THR A 420 1.64 -22.75 -0.49
C THR A 420 2.19 -24.18 -0.54
N VAL A 421 3.11 -24.50 0.37
CA VAL A 421 3.85 -25.77 0.38
C VAL A 421 3.11 -26.86 1.18
N LEU A 422 2.46 -26.52 2.30
CA LEU A 422 1.90 -27.55 3.17
C LEU A 422 0.62 -28.19 2.59
N PRO A 423 0.39 -29.49 2.87
CA PRO A 423 -0.78 -30.21 2.39
C PRO A 423 -2.09 -29.51 2.74
N ARG A 424 -3.09 -29.62 1.86
CA ARG A 424 -4.38 -28.92 1.99
C ARG A 424 -5.27 -29.42 3.14
N ARG A 425 -4.80 -30.39 3.94
CA ARG A 425 -5.57 -31.04 5.00
C ARG A 425 -5.83 -30.05 6.15
N GLY A 426 -7.08 -29.90 6.56
CA GLY A 426 -7.50 -29.10 7.73
C GLY A 426 -7.55 -27.57 7.58
N ARG A 427 -6.78 -26.93 6.69
CA ARG A 427 -6.81 -25.46 6.53
C ARG A 427 -7.84 -24.99 5.51
N GLY A 428 -8.76 -24.13 5.96
CA GLY A 428 -9.77 -23.49 5.11
C GLY A 428 -9.17 -22.72 3.93
N ARG A 429 -9.82 -22.78 2.77
CA ARG A 429 -9.38 -22.08 1.54
C ARG A 429 -9.18 -20.57 1.76
N THR A 430 -10.07 -19.94 2.53
CA THR A 430 -10.00 -18.51 2.84
C THR A 430 -8.77 -18.16 3.65
N ALA A 431 -8.50 -18.88 4.75
CA ALA A 431 -7.32 -18.65 5.60
C ALA A 431 -6.01 -18.75 4.81
N ARG A 432 -5.91 -19.74 3.91
CA ARG A 432 -4.75 -19.88 2.99
C ARG A 432 -4.66 -18.73 1.98
N GLY A 433 -5.80 -18.28 1.47
CA GLY A 433 -5.85 -17.10 0.59
C GLY A 433 -5.32 -15.85 1.31
N LEU A 434 -5.84 -15.56 2.50
CA LEU A 434 -5.42 -14.43 3.33
C LEU A 434 -3.93 -14.49 3.69
N ALA A 435 -3.42 -15.66 4.09
CA ALA A 435 -1.98 -15.83 4.37
C ALA A 435 -1.09 -15.57 3.14
N ARG A 436 -1.56 -15.89 1.93
CA ARG A 436 -0.83 -15.54 0.71
C ARG A 436 -0.89 -14.04 0.43
N VAL A 437 -2.04 -13.41 0.64
CA VAL A 437 -2.19 -11.95 0.50
C VAL A 437 -1.25 -11.23 1.46
N SER A 438 -1.16 -11.64 2.72
CA SER A 438 -0.21 -11.03 3.66
C SER A 438 1.24 -11.19 3.18
N GLY A 439 1.62 -12.34 2.62
CA GLY A 439 2.95 -12.52 2.04
C GLY A 439 3.22 -11.59 0.86
N VAL A 440 2.25 -11.42 -0.04
CA VAL A 440 2.36 -10.50 -1.19
C VAL A 440 2.53 -9.05 -0.73
N LEU A 441 1.74 -8.61 0.26
CA LEU A 441 1.86 -7.27 0.83
C LEU A 441 3.19 -7.06 1.58
N ALA A 442 3.70 -8.09 2.27
CA ALA A 442 5.01 -8.06 2.91
C ALA A 442 6.14 -7.92 1.89
N VAL A 443 6.09 -8.67 0.78
CA VAL A 443 7.06 -8.55 -0.32
C VAL A 443 7.03 -7.14 -0.91
N ALA A 444 5.83 -6.58 -1.13
CA ALA A 444 5.70 -5.21 -1.64
C ALA A 444 6.30 -4.19 -0.65
N ALA A 445 6.01 -4.30 0.64
CA ALA A 445 6.56 -3.41 1.67
C ALA A 445 8.09 -3.49 1.75
N VAL A 446 8.66 -4.70 1.76
CA VAL A 446 10.12 -4.90 1.72
C VAL A 446 10.71 -4.34 0.43
N GLY A 447 10.06 -4.56 -0.71
CA GLY A 447 10.50 -4.00 -1.99
C GLY A 447 10.56 -2.47 -1.98
N THR A 448 9.53 -1.80 -1.44
CA THR A 448 9.53 -0.35 -1.26
C THR A 448 10.67 0.10 -0.33
N VAL A 449 10.90 -0.61 0.79
CA VAL A 449 12.02 -0.31 1.70
C VAL A 449 13.38 -0.47 1.02
N VAL A 450 13.59 -1.58 0.31
CA VAL A 450 14.83 -1.85 -0.45
C VAL A 450 15.08 -0.74 -1.45
N LEU A 451 14.06 -0.33 -2.20
CA LEU A 451 14.21 0.72 -3.19
C LEU A 451 14.50 2.09 -2.56
N ALA A 452 13.87 2.40 -1.42
CA ALA A 452 14.15 3.61 -0.66
C ALA A 452 15.61 3.65 -0.16
N VAL A 453 16.09 2.61 0.53
CA VAL A 453 17.46 2.61 1.08
C VAL A 453 18.55 2.56 0.01
N LEU A 454 18.31 1.91 -1.13
CA LEU A 454 19.24 1.86 -2.26
C LEU A 454 19.14 3.09 -3.19
N GLY A 455 18.07 3.87 -3.06
CA GLY A 455 17.83 5.09 -3.81
C GLY A 455 18.35 6.31 -3.08
N ASP A 456 17.92 6.49 -1.83
CA ASP A 456 18.02 7.75 -1.09
C ASP A 456 18.93 7.64 0.16
N GLY A 457 19.46 6.45 0.46
CA GLY A 457 20.24 6.21 1.68
C GLY A 457 19.35 6.26 2.93
N TYR A 458 19.83 6.90 4.00
CA TYR A 458 19.10 7.02 5.27
C TYR A 458 18.58 8.43 5.56
N VAL A 459 18.79 9.37 4.64
CA VAL A 459 18.29 10.75 4.76
C VAL A 459 16.79 10.78 4.59
N GLU A 460 16.10 11.37 5.57
CA GLU A 460 14.64 11.46 5.61
C GLU A 460 13.93 10.12 5.35
N LEU A 461 14.56 9.00 5.72
CA LEU A 461 14.13 7.65 5.32
C LEU A 461 12.65 7.36 5.62
N ALA A 462 12.13 7.89 6.72
CA ALA A 462 10.72 7.80 7.12
C ALA A 462 9.75 8.27 6.02
N LYS A 463 10.07 9.34 5.29
CA LYS A 463 9.24 9.85 4.18
C LYS A 463 9.20 8.85 3.02
N HIS A 464 10.32 8.20 2.73
CA HIS A 464 10.45 7.23 1.63
C HIS A 464 9.82 5.86 1.95
N VAL A 465 9.77 5.48 3.24
CA VAL A 465 9.15 4.21 3.69
C VAL A 465 7.73 4.37 4.23
N TRP A 466 7.14 5.57 4.14
CA TRP A 466 5.79 5.87 4.63
C TRP A 466 4.72 4.91 4.06
N LEU A 467 4.78 4.62 2.76
CA LEU A 467 3.85 3.67 2.14
C LEU A 467 4.11 2.22 2.61
N ALA A 468 5.37 1.85 2.84
CA ALA A 468 5.71 0.56 3.41
C ALA A 468 5.15 0.40 4.83
N SER A 469 5.16 1.48 5.64
CA SER A 469 4.51 1.50 6.95
C SER A 469 3.02 1.16 6.86
N TYR A 470 2.29 1.80 5.95
CA TYR A 470 0.89 1.45 5.67
C TYR A 470 0.74 -0.02 5.28
N LEU A 471 1.53 -0.50 4.31
CA LEU A 471 1.48 -1.89 3.84
C LEU A 471 1.74 -2.91 4.95
N LEU A 472 2.65 -2.62 5.90
CA LEU A 472 2.94 -3.51 7.03
C LEU A 472 1.77 -3.59 8.01
N VAL A 473 1.06 -2.49 8.26
CA VAL A 473 -0.16 -2.49 9.07
C VAL A 473 -1.26 -3.32 8.39
N VAL A 474 -1.49 -3.10 7.09
CA VAL A 474 -2.45 -3.92 6.32
C VAL A 474 -2.04 -5.39 6.34
N THR A 475 -0.75 -5.69 6.17
CA THR A 475 -0.18 -7.04 6.24
C THR A 475 -0.49 -7.71 7.58
N ALA A 476 -0.24 -7.01 8.69
CA ALA A 476 -0.51 -7.50 10.03
C ALA A 476 -2.01 -7.77 10.24
N THR A 477 -2.89 -6.84 9.82
CA THR A 477 -4.35 -7.04 9.91
C THR A 477 -4.80 -8.26 9.10
N VAL A 478 -4.29 -8.44 7.87
CA VAL A 478 -4.63 -9.60 7.03
C VAL A 478 -4.10 -10.91 7.64
N LEU A 479 -2.91 -10.89 8.23
CA LEU A 479 -2.34 -12.03 8.92
C LEU A 479 -3.17 -12.43 10.14
N LEU A 480 -3.64 -11.47 10.93
CA LEU A 480 -4.57 -11.71 12.05
C LEU A 480 -5.90 -12.29 11.57
N LEU A 481 -6.46 -11.79 10.46
CA LEU A 481 -7.65 -12.38 9.85
C LEU A 481 -7.40 -13.81 9.36
N ALA A 482 -6.22 -14.09 8.78
CA ALA A 482 -5.84 -15.44 8.37
C ALA A 482 -5.77 -16.39 9.58
N ALA A 483 -5.16 -15.95 10.68
CA ALA A 483 -5.08 -16.70 11.92
C ALA A 483 -6.46 -16.93 12.55
N GLY A 484 -7.27 -15.89 12.71
CA GLY A 484 -8.63 -15.98 13.26
C GLY A 484 -9.54 -16.90 12.44
N THR A 485 -9.49 -16.81 11.10
CA THR A 485 -10.26 -17.71 10.22
C THR A 485 -9.78 -19.16 10.25
N ALA A 486 -8.49 -19.41 10.55
CA ALA A 486 -7.98 -20.76 10.77
C ALA A 486 -8.41 -21.31 12.13
N LEU A 487 -8.37 -20.50 13.20
CA LEU A 487 -8.77 -20.89 14.55
C LEU A 487 -10.28 -21.14 14.68
N ALA A 488 -11.11 -20.29 14.10
CA ALA A 488 -12.57 -20.44 14.13
C ALA A 488 -13.06 -21.76 13.49
N ARG A 489 -12.26 -22.35 12.59
CA ARG A 489 -12.56 -23.66 11.96
C ARG A 489 -12.11 -24.86 12.77
N ARG A 490 -11.26 -24.66 13.79
CA ARG A 490 -10.74 -25.74 14.65
C ARG A 490 -11.62 -26.01 15.87
N ARG A 491 -12.61 -25.16 16.17
CA ARG A 491 -13.53 -25.41 17.29
C ARG A 491 -14.34 -26.70 17.00
N PRO A 492 -14.16 -27.77 17.80
CA PRO A 492 -14.95 -28.99 17.66
C PRO A 492 -16.43 -28.64 17.81
N HIS A 493 -17.31 -29.30 17.05
CA HIS A 493 -18.71 -29.35 17.45
C HIS A 493 -18.75 -30.02 18.82
N SER A 494 -19.19 -29.29 19.85
CA SER A 494 -19.41 -29.86 21.17
C SER A 494 -20.39 -31.02 21.03
N PRO A 495 -20.04 -32.25 21.44
CA PRO A 495 -20.94 -33.40 21.39
C PRO A 495 -22.16 -33.28 22.33
N LEU A 496 -22.23 -32.21 23.12
CA LEU A 496 -23.22 -32.02 24.19
C LEU A 496 -24.64 -31.71 23.71
N SER A 497 -24.90 -31.67 22.41
CA SER A 497 -26.26 -31.49 21.86
C SER A 497 -26.94 -32.79 21.45
N ASP A 498 -26.23 -33.91 21.37
CA ASP A 498 -26.82 -35.21 20.96
C ASP A 498 -27.24 -36.09 22.16
N THR A 499 -26.83 -35.78 23.39
CA THR A 499 -27.25 -36.53 24.59
C THR A 499 -28.53 -36.04 25.25
N ALA A 500 -29.07 -34.88 24.88
CA ALA A 500 -30.32 -34.35 25.45
C ALA A 500 -31.60 -34.85 24.73
N ALA A 501 -31.47 -35.52 23.58
CA ALA A 501 -32.61 -36.05 22.81
C ALA A 501 -32.88 -37.55 23.08
N ALA A 502 -32.04 -38.23 23.87
CA ALA A 502 -32.14 -39.68 24.13
C ALA A 502 -32.86 -40.03 25.45
N SER A 503 -33.45 -39.05 26.14
CA SER A 503 -34.19 -39.27 27.39
C SER A 503 -35.59 -38.66 27.33
N ALA A 504 -36.41 -39.14 26.38
CA ALA A 504 -37.86 -39.05 26.49
C ALA A 504 -38.37 -40.45 26.90
N PRO A 505 -39.09 -40.60 28.03
CA PRO A 505 -39.60 -41.90 28.47
C PRO A 505 -40.78 -42.32 27.58
N GLU A 506 -40.68 -43.52 26.99
CA GLU A 506 -41.77 -44.20 26.28
C GLU A 506 -42.97 -44.42 27.22
N GLY A 507 -44.13 -43.92 26.79
CA GLY A 507 -45.42 -44.18 27.41
C GLY A 507 -45.87 -45.62 27.18
N SER A 508 -46.45 -46.19 28.23
CA SER A 508 -47.18 -47.45 28.23
C SER A 508 -48.54 -47.33 27.55
N SER A 509 -48.79 -48.13 26.52
CA SER A 509 -50.14 -48.47 26.06
C SER A 509 -50.16 -49.92 25.55
N THR A 510 -50.76 -50.81 26.35
CA THR A 510 -52.07 -51.45 26.15
C THR A 510 -52.14 -52.52 25.04
N SER A 511 -52.12 -53.78 25.50
CA SER A 511 -53.05 -54.88 25.18
C SER A 511 -53.33 -55.28 23.70
N ARG A 512 -52.80 -56.46 23.35
CA ARG A 512 -53.41 -57.50 22.47
C ARG A 512 -54.77 -57.99 23.06
N PRO A 513 -55.70 -58.63 22.30
CA PRO A 513 -55.49 -59.82 21.43
C PRO A 513 -56.30 -59.87 20.11
N GLY A 514 -55.88 -60.62 19.08
CA GLY A 514 -56.38 -61.99 18.84
C GLY A 514 -57.10 -62.10 17.46
N PRO A 515 -57.35 -63.31 16.92
CA PRO A 515 -56.88 -63.70 15.58
C PRO A 515 -57.97 -63.99 14.52
N ARG A 516 -57.61 -64.06 13.22
CA ARG A 516 -58.31 -64.89 12.23
C ARG A 516 -57.37 -65.53 11.16
N PRO A 517 -57.66 -66.77 10.72
CA PRO A 517 -56.84 -67.57 9.78
C PRO A 517 -57.45 -67.65 8.35
N GLY A 518 -56.69 -68.25 7.42
CA GLY A 518 -57.18 -68.83 6.16
C GLY A 518 -56.60 -68.17 4.89
N THR A 519 -55.61 -68.74 4.19
CA THR A 519 -55.64 -69.82 3.16
C THR A 519 -55.77 -69.36 1.70
N SER A 520 -55.13 -70.13 0.81
CA SER A 520 -55.02 -70.11 -0.67
C SER A 520 -53.83 -69.30 -1.20
N VAL A 521 -52.76 -69.89 -1.78
CA VAL A 521 -52.60 -70.90 -2.86
C VAL A 521 -53.12 -70.38 -4.21
N GLY A 522 -52.19 -70.11 -5.13
CA GLY A 522 -52.49 -69.77 -6.53
C GLY A 522 -51.21 -69.41 -7.30
N GLN A 523 -50.68 -70.40 -8.02
CA GLN A 523 -49.48 -70.38 -8.86
C GLN A 523 -49.60 -69.53 -10.15
N PRO A 524 -48.51 -69.34 -10.91
CA PRO A 524 -48.38 -68.37 -12.00
C PRO A 524 -48.85 -68.91 -13.36
N GLY A 525 -49.21 -68.00 -14.27
CA GLY A 525 -49.57 -68.29 -15.66
C GLY A 525 -48.96 -67.27 -16.64
N PRO A 526 -48.36 -67.70 -17.77
CA PRO A 526 -47.62 -66.86 -18.72
C PRO A 526 -48.39 -66.57 -20.01
N VAL A 527 -48.15 -65.45 -20.69
CA VAL A 527 -48.45 -65.26 -22.13
C VAL A 527 -47.74 -64.01 -22.71
N PRO A 528 -47.64 -63.80 -24.04
CA PRO A 528 -46.35 -63.65 -24.72
C PRO A 528 -46.25 -62.42 -25.66
N PHE A 529 -45.10 -62.32 -26.33
CA PHE A 529 -44.79 -61.71 -27.65
C PHE A 529 -45.77 -60.69 -28.27
N THR A 530 -45.25 -59.47 -28.48
CA THR A 530 -44.88 -58.94 -29.81
C THR A 530 -43.64 -58.06 -29.67
#